data_AF-A0A2M8B779-F1
#
_entry.id   AF-A0A2M8B779-F1
#
_cell.length_a   1.000
_cell.length_b   1.000
_cell.length_c   1.000
_cell.angle_alpha   90.00
_cell.angle_beta   90.00
_cell.angle_gamma   90.00
#
_symmetry.space_group_name_H-M   'P 1'
#
loop_
_entity.id
_entity.type
_entity.pdbx_description
1 polymer ?
#
loop_
_entity_poly.entity_id
_entity_poly.type
_entity_poly.pdbx_seq_one_letter_code
_entity_poly.pdbx_strand_id
1 'polypeptide(L)'
;MRPALLFLCFAALLSGCGDDGSTVDNIEFDTGDFNVTTTLVDDRCLDGGLNLLFMPNGDGAPWQWPFAIPVYSQSSLPKTYDIQLREPFGQMTVTATRNGRAGQIIVAKEGTGVLLGEATFGQCVVDMGATVYFELLDQGSLSGVATLEMRDPRGDARCPIDMPATCEVILTFEATRAVQ
;
A
#
# COMPACT_ATOMS: atom_id res chain seq x y z
N MET A 1 -40.80 22.71 -64.37
CA MET A 1 -41.76 21.98 -63.51
C MET A 1 -41.61 20.50 -63.87
N ARG A 2 -41.19 19.53 -63.05
CA ARG A 2 -40.92 19.35 -61.62
C ARG A 2 -39.69 18.42 -61.48
N PRO A 3 -38.84 18.56 -60.45
CA PRO A 3 -37.80 17.59 -60.13
C PRO A 3 -38.39 16.36 -59.41
N ALA A 4 -37.89 15.17 -59.74
CA ALA A 4 -38.23 13.94 -59.03
C ALA A 4 -37.50 13.89 -57.68
N LEU A 5 -38.29 13.91 -56.59
CA LEU A 5 -37.94 13.55 -55.22
C LEU A 5 -37.07 12.28 -55.22
N LEU A 6 -35.79 12.34 -54.85
CA LEU A 6 -35.23 12.51 -53.50
C LEU A 6 -35.61 11.35 -52.54
N PHE A 7 -34.78 10.31 -52.63
CA PHE A 7 -34.10 9.61 -51.54
C PHE A 7 -34.90 9.22 -50.28
N LEU A 8 -35.15 7.91 -50.20
CA LEU A 8 -34.89 7.04 -49.04
C LEU A 8 -35.12 7.65 -47.65
N CYS A 9 -36.37 7.54 -47.23
CA CYS A 9 -36.76 7.51 -45.84
C CYS A 9 -36.21 6.26 -45.14
N PHE A 10 -35.52 6.54 -44.03
CA PHE A 10 -35.73 5.96 -42.70
C PHE A 10 -35.30 4.53 -42.37
N ALA A 11 -34.68 4.47 -41.19
CA ALA A 11 -34.77 3.41 -40.18
C ALA A 11 -33.86 2.19 -40.35
N ALA A 12 -32.59 2.36 -39.97
CA ALA A 12 -31.93 1.49 -39.00
C ALA A 12 -30.56 2.10 -38.70
N LEU A 13 -30.01 1.83 -37.53
CA LEU A 13 -28.76 2.39 -36.99
C LEU A 13 -28.97 3.65 -36.13
N LEU A 14 -29.98 3.59 -35.24
CA LEU A 14 -29.68 3.95 -33.85
C LEU A 14 -28.65 2.94 -33.37
N SER A 15 -27.37 3.20 -33.65
CA SER A 15 -26.27 2.60 -32.90
C SER A 15 -26.48 3.06 -31.46
N GLY A 16 -27.09 2.21 -30.65
CA GLY A 16 -27.06 2.37 -29.21
C GLY A 16 -25.59 2.49 -28.82
N CYS A 17 -25.19 3.68 -28.38
CA CYS A 17 -24.08 3.77 -27.44
C CYS A 17 -24.52 2.92 -26.26
N GLY A 18 -24.09 1.66 -26.24
CA GLY A 18 -23.98 0.94 -24.99
C GLY A 18 -23.05 1.79 -24.16
N ASP A 19 -23.63 2.60 -23.27
CA ASP A 19 -22.95 2.97 -22.06
C ASP A 19 -22.65 1.63 -21.39
N ASP A 20 -21.48 1.07 -21.72
CA ASP A 20 -20.73 0.21 -20.83
C ASP A 20 -20.32 1.11 -19.66
N GLY A 21 -21.33 1.56 -18.92
CA GLY A 21 -21.24 1.92 -17.53
C GLY A 21 -20.83 0.64 -16.84
N SER A 22 -19.54 0.33 -16.95
CA SER A 22 -18.81 -0.38 -15.92
C SER A 22 -19.10 0.45 -14.67
N THR A 23 -20.17 0.06 -13.98
CA THR A 23 -20.35 0.29 -12.57
C THR A 23 -19.13 -0.35 -11.95
N VAL A 24 -18.04 0.41 -11.93
CA VAL A 24 -16.95 0.21 -10.99
C VAL A 24 -17.69 0.30 -9.66
N ASP A 25 -18.02 -0.86 -9.11
CA ASP A 25 -18.75 -0.96 -7.86
C ASP A 25 -17.97 -0.09 -6.88
N ASN A 26 -18.59 1.00 -6.43
CA ASN A 26 -18.04 1.77 -5.33
C ASN A 26 -18.16 0.83 -4.13
N ILE A 27 -17.10 0.07 -3.86
CA ILE A 27 -17.02 -0.79 -2.68
C ILE A 27 -17.02 0.15 -1.48
N GLU A 28 -18.21 0.34 -0.93
CA GLU A 28 -18.40 1.05 0.32
C GLU A 28 -17.88 0.15 1.43
N PHE A 29 -17.03 0.73 2.27
CA PHE A 29 -16.25 -0.01 3.24
C PHE A 29 -16.35 0.65 4.61
N ASP A 30 -16.72 -0.17 5.59
CA ASP A 30 -16.81 0.23 6.98
C ASP A 30 -15.45 0.16 7.67
N THR A 31 -15.22 1.11 8.57
CA THR A 31 -14.03 1.10 9.44
C THR A 31 -13.89 -0.26 10.12
N GLY A 32 -12.67 -0.80 10.15
CA GLY A 32 -12.36 -2.06 10.80
C GLY A 32 -10.87 -2.34 10.87
N ASP A 33 -10.52 -3.38 11.62
CA ASP A 33 -9.14 -3.83 11.80
C ASP A 33 -8.83 -4.99 10.84
N PHE A 34 -7.62 -5.01 10.28
CA PHE A 34 -7.21 -5.98 9.27
C PHE A 34 -5.93 -6.71 9.67
N ASN A 35 -5.96 -8.04 9.60
CA ASN A 35 -4.79 -8.90 9.74
C ASN A 35 -4.00 -8.85 8.43
N VAL A 36 -2.86 -8.17 8.45
CA VAL A 36 -1.99 -7.98 7.28
C VAL A 36 -1.01 -9.13 7.15
N THR A 37 -0.85 -9.64 5.94
CA THR A 37 0.12 -10.66 5.57
C THR A 37 1.00 -10.14 4.45
N THR A 38 2.29 -10.00 4.70
CA THR A 38 3.28 -9.69 3.66
C THR A 38 3.50 -10.95 2.82
N THR A 39 3.34 -10.82 1.50
CA THR A 39 3.44 -11.94 0.54
C THR A 39 4.71 -11.85 -0.31
N LEU A 40 5.24 -10.65 -0.51
CA LEU A 40 6.48 -10.41 -1.25
C LEU A 40 7.24 -9.23 -0.64
N VAL A 41 8.56 -9.31 -0.67
CA VAL A 41 9.49 -8.20 -0.36
C VAL A 41 10.46 -8.06 -1.53
N ASP A 42 10.57 -6.86 -2.06
CA ASP A 42 11.56 -6.46 -3.07
C ASP A 42 12.46 -5.39 -2.44
N ASP A 43 13.60 -5.84 -1.91
CA ASP A 43 14.68 -4.98 -1.39
C ASP A 43 15.57 -4.54 -2.54
N ARG A 44 15.42 -3.29 -2.97
CA ARG A 44 16.17 -2.71 -4.08
C ARG A 44 17.46 -2.03 -3.65
N CYS A 45 17.91 -2.26 -2.42
CA CYS A 45 19.01 -1.51 -1.84
C CYS A 45 20.16 -2.37 -1.34
N LEU A 46 19.83 -3.39 -0.55
CA LEU A 46 20.80 -4.15 0.23
C LEU A 46 20.83 -5.62 -0.19
N ASP A 47 20.53 -5.90 -1.46
CA ASP A 47 20.54 -7.23 -2.08
C ASP A 47 19.73 -8.27 -1.28
N GLY A 48 18.57 -7.86 -0.73
CA GLY A 48 17.73 -8.72 0.10
C GLY A 48 18.08 -8.73 1.59
N GLY A 49 19.08 -7.95 2.02
CA GLY A 49 19.49 -7.84 3.42
C GLY A 49 18.37 -7.40 4.37
N LEU A 50 17.32 -6.75 3.85
CA LEU A 50 16.16 -6.32 4.63
C LEU A 50 14.97 -7.29 4.57
N ASN A 51 15.02 -8.32 3.72
CA ASN A 51 13.92 -9.27 3.57
C ASN A 51 13.53 -9.92 4.90
N LEU A 52 14.52 -10.31 5.70
CA LEU A 52 14.29 -10.98 6.99
C LEU A 52 13.56 -10.10 8.02
N LEU A 53 13.57 -8.78 7.87
CA LEU A 53 12.80 -7.89 8.75
C LEU A 53 11.30 -8.03 8.52
N PHE A 54 10.90 -8.21 7.27
CA PHE A 54 9.51 -8.25 6.80
C PHE A 54 9.01 -9.67 6.50
N MET A 55 9.91 -10.63 6.29
CA MET A 55 9.66 -12.06 6.09
C MET A 55 10.63 -12.90 6.96
N PRO A 56 10.47 -12.89 8.29
CA PRO A 56 11.39 -13.55 9.21
C PRO A 56 11.44 -15.08 9.08
N ASN A 57 10.43 -15.68 8.45
CA ASN A 57 10.38 -17.13 8.18
C ASN A 57 11.16 -17.53 6.92
N GLY A 58 11.79 -16.57 6.24
CA GLY A 58 12.54 -16.77 5.00
C GLY A 58 11.82 -16.23 3.77
N ASP A 59 12.60 -16.05 2.70
CA ASP A 59 12.11 -15.51 1.43
C ASP A 59 10.98 -16.36 0.84
N GLY A 60 9.91 -15.69 0.39
CA GLY A 60 8.76 -16.33 -0.25
C GLY A 60 7.78 -17.04 0.70
N ALA A 61 8.04 -17.09 2.01
CA ALA A 61 7.09 -17.57 3.01
C ALA A 61 6.22 -16.41 3.51
N PRO A 62 4.91 -16.35 3.19
CA PRO A 62 4.05 -15.26 3.65
C PRO A 62 4.11 -15.10 5.17
N TRP A 63 4.18 -13.86 5.63
CA TRP A 63 4.29 -13.55 7.04
C TRP A 63 3.16 -12.64 7.50
N GLN A 64 2.35 -13.17 8.43
CA GLN A 64 1.28 -12.40 9.06
C GLN A 64 1.83 -11.52 10.17
N TRP A 65 1.43 -10.26 10.15
CA TRP A 65 1.79 -9.29 11.16
C TRP A 65 1.10 -9.65 12.49
N PRO A 66 1.78 -9.47 13.64
CA PRO A 66 1.24 -9.87 14.93
C PRO A 66 0.11 -8.95 15.45
N PHE A 67 -0.16 -7.85 14.76
CA PHE A 67 -1.17 -6.86 15.14
C PHE A 67 -2.02 -6.51 13.92
N ALA A 68 -3.30 -6.25 14.16
CA ALA A 68 -4.19 -5.77 13.12
C ALA A 68 -3.97 -4.27 12.87
N ILE A 69 -4.14 -3.84 11.61
CA ILE A 69 -4.03 -2.45 11.21
C ILE A 69 -5.45 -1.87 11.02
N PRO A 70 -5.78 -0.72 11.63
CA PRO A 70 -7.07 -0.10 11.41
C PRO A 70 -7.13 0.53 10.02
N VAL A 71 -8.20 0.23 9.30
CA VAL A 71 -8.56 0.81 8.01
C VAL A 71 -9.89 1.54 8.19
N TYR A 72 -9.95 2.79 7.72
CA TYR A 72 -11.06 3.70 8.03
C TYR A 72 -12.05 3.81 6.87
N SER A 73 -13.34 4.03 7.13
CA SER A 73 -14.31 4.17 6.04
C SER A 73 -14.00 5.37 5.15
N GLN A 74 -14.36 5.31 3.86
CA GLN A 74 -14.08 6.40 2.91
C GLN A 74 -14.69 7.75 3.32
N SER A 75 -15.80 7.73 4.07
CA SER A 75 -16.48 8.93 4.60
C SER A 75 -15.76 9.55 5.81
N SER A 76 -14.87 8.81 6.46
CA SER A 76 -14.08 9.26 7.61
C SER A 76 -12.68 9.77 7.25
N LEU A 77 -12.32 9.70 5.96
CA LEU A 77 -11.04 10.20 5.44
C LEU A 77 -11.15 11.67 4.99
N PRO A 78 -10.06 12.48 5.09
CA PRO A 78 -8.74 12.11 5.58
C PRO A 78 -8.70 11.95 7.11
N LYS A 79 -7.80 11.09 7.60
CA LYS A 79 -7.64 10.83 9.04
C LYS A 79 -6.19 10.62 9.42
N THR A 80 -5.78 11.24 10.53
CA THR A 80 -4.48 11.03 11.15
C THR A 80 -4.64 10.22 12.43
N TYR A 81 -3.80 9.21 12.62
CA TYR A 81 -3.80 8.35 13.79
C TYR A 81 -2.42 7.72 14.01
N ASP A 82 -2.19 7.20 15.20
CA ASP A 82 -0.95 6.48 15.50
C ASP A 82 -1.15 4.98 15.30
N ILE A 83 -0.19 4.32 14.67
CA ILE A 83 -0.06 2.87 14.62
C ILE A 83 1.11 2.44 15.49
N GLN A 84 0.95 1.34 16.21
CA GLN A 84 2.04 0.68 16.89
C GLN A 84 2.55 -0.45 16.01
N LEU A 85 3.75 -0.29 15.48
CA LEU A 85 4.47 -1.34 14.79
C LEU A 85 5.37 -2.09 15.75
N ARG A 86 5.84 -3.27 15.33
CA ARG A 86 6.88 -4.01 16.05
C ARG A 86 8.17 -3.20 16.03
N GLU A 87 9.02 -3.41 17.04
CA GLU A 87 10.44 -3.07 16.91
C GLU A 87 11.03 -3.60 15.58
N PRO A 88 11.88 -2.80 14.91
CA PRO A 88 12.46 -1.51 15.33
C PRO A 88 11.60 -0.26 15.01
N PHE A 89 10.43 -0.44 14.39
CA PHE A 89 9.66 0.67 13.80
C PHE A 89 8.89 1.48 14.84
N GLY A 90 8.52 0.87 15.97
CA GLY A 90 7.88 1.56 17.09
C GLY A 90 6.51 2.18 16.75
N GLN A 91 6.16 3.27 17.44
CA GLN A 91 4.93 4.01 17.17
C GLN A 91 5.15 5.00 16.01
N MET A 92 4.25 5.00 15.03
CA MET A 92 4.29 5.93 13.90
C MET A 92 2.96 6.68 13.77
N THR A 93 3.03 8.00 13.55
CA THR A 93 1.85 8.78 13.16
C THR A 93 1.65 8.64 11.66
N VAL A 94 0.46 8.20 11.25
CA VAL A 94 0.10 8.02 9.84
C VAL A 94 -1.07 8.90 9.45
N THR A 95 -1.12 9.29 8.18
CA THR A 95 -2.24 10.00 7.58
C THR A 95 -2.83 9.16 6.47
N ALA A 96 -4.06 8.70 6.67
CA ALA A 96 -4.86 8.01 5.67
C ALA A 96 -5.66 9.02 4.84
N THR A 97 -5.63 8.85 3.52
CA THR A 97 -6.34 9.64 2.53
C THR A 97 -6.99 8.74 1.48
N ARG A 98 -7.92 9.28 0.71
CA ARG A 98 -8.63 8.52 -0.33
C ARG A 98 -7.73 8.29 -1.55
N ASN A 99 -7.65 7.05 -2.03
CA ASN A 99 -7.02 6.69 -3.30
C ASN A 99 -8.10 6.39 -4.36
N GLY A 100 -8.52 7.40 -5.12
CA GLY A 100 -9.52 7.19 -6.17
C GLY A 100 -10.85 6.60 -5.67
N ARG A 101 -11.39 5.59 -6.37
CA ARG A 101 -12.77 5.08 -6.16
C ARG A 101 -12.89 4.00 -5.08
N ALA A 102 -11.88 3.15 -4.89
CA ALA A 102 -11.96 1.98 -3.99
C ALA A 102 -10.70 1.74 -3.14
N GLY A 103 -9.78 2.71 -3.06
CA GLY A 103 -8.53 2.54 -2.32
C GLY A 103 -8.27 3.59 -1.26
N GLN A 104 -7.24 3.36 -0.46
CA GLN A 104 -6.70 4.31 0.52
C GLN A 104 -5.19 4.45 0.34
N ILE A 105 -4.69 5.67 0.53
CA ILE A 105 -3.26 5.93 0.66
C ILE A 105 -3.01 6.25 2.13
N ILE A 106 -2.12 5.49 2.76
CA ILE A 106 -1.66 5.75 4.12
C ILE A 106 -0.21 6.17 4.05
N VAL A 107 0.06 7.41 4.46
CA VAL A 107 1.42 7.95 4.52
C VAL A 107 1.83 7.98 5.98
N ALA A 108 2.85 7.20 6.32
CA ALA A 108 3.49 7.25 7.63
C ALA A 108 4.51 8.37 7.66
N LYS A 109 4.44 9.20 8.70
CA LYS A 109 5.46 10.22 8.96
C LYS A 109 6.80 9.53 9.22
N GLU A 110 7.88 10.13 8.74
CA GLU A 110 9.24 9.63 8.93
C GLU A 110 9.52 9.34 10.43
N GLY A 111 9.84 8.08 10.72
CA GLY A 111 10.41 7.66 11.99
C GLY A 111 11.92 7.87 11.93
N THR A 112 12.47 8.59 12.90
CA THR A 112 13.90 8.90 12.94
C THR A 112 14.67 7.87 13.75
N GLY A 113 15.81 7.40 13.25
CA GLY A 113 16.71 6.53 14.00
C GLY A 113 16.23 5.09 14.18
N VAL A 114 15.54 4.53 13.19
CA VAL A 114 15.08 3.12 13.16
C VAL A 114 16.28 2.18 13.00
N LEU A 115 16.47 1.25 13.93
CA LEU A 115 17.57 0.27 13.90
C LEU A 115 17.32 -0.81 12.83
N LEU A 116 18.20 -0.95 11.83
CA LEU A 116 18.01 -1.92 10.73
C LEU A 116 18.21 -3.41 11.14
N GLY A 117 18.68 -3.66 12.36
CA GLY A 117 18.87 -5.00 12.92
C GLY A 117 20.32 -5.28 13.29
N GLU A 118 20.55 -5.53 14.57
CA GLU A 118 21.89 -5.63 15.16
C GLU A 118 22.73 -6.80 14.64
N ALA A 119 22.07 -7.90 14.28
CA ALA A 119 22.75 -9.10 13.77
C ALA A 119 23.44 -8.83 12.42
N THR A 120 22.74 -8.15 11.51
CA THR A 120 23.22 -7.91 10.13
C THR A 120 23.95 -6.58 10.01
N PHE A 121 23.34 -5.50 10.52
CA PHE A 121 23.80 -4.12 10.30
C PHE A 121 24.38 -3.48 11.56
N GLY A 122 24.48 -4.21 12.66
CA GLY A 122 24.98 -3.67 13.91
C GLY A 122 24.14 -2.53 14.46
N GLN A 123 24.78 -1.51 15.02
CA GLN A 123 24.09 -0.35 15.57
C GLN A 123 23.69 0.67 14.49
N CYS A 124 23.38 0.19 13.27
CA CYS A 124 22.98 1.02 12.15
C CYS A 124 21.52 1.46 12.27
N VAL A 125 21.32 2.76 12.34
CA VAL A 125 20.03 3.41 12.35
C VAL A 125 19.81 4.22 11.08
N VAL A 126 18.58 4.28 10.60
CA VAL A 126 18.15 5.07 9.44
C VAL A 126 16.95 5.93 9.79
N ASP A 127 16.72 6.97 9.01
CA ASP A 127 15.41 7.64 8.99
C ASP A 127 14.52 6.91 7.99
N MET A 128 13.29 6.61 8.38
CA MET A 128 12.39 5.75 7.61
C MET A 128 11.01 6.36 7.42
N GLY A 129 10.61 6.54 6.17
CA GLY A 129 9.23 6.85 5.78
C GLY A 129 8.54 5.61 5.21
N ALA A 130 7.21 5.59 5.24
CA ALA A 130 6.45 4.58 4.53
C ALA A 130 5.23 5.18 3.84
N THR A 131 5.00 4.78 2.59
CA THR A 131 3.77 5.07 1.85
C THR A 131 3.11 3.76 1.51
N VAL A 132 1.84 3.62 1.87
CA VAL A 132 1.07 2.40 1.67
C VAL A 132 -0.15 2.68 0.82
N TYR A 133 -0.34 1.88 -0.21
CA TYR A 133 -1.51 1.90 -1.08
C TYR A 133 -2.32 0.65 -0.84
N PHE A 134 -3.58 0.83 -0.45
CA PHE A 134 -4.55 -0.24 -0.29
C PHE A 134 -5.59 -0.18 -1.41
N GLU A 135 -5.94 -1.34 -1.94
CA GLU A 135 -7.10 -1.56 -2.79
C GLU A 135 -8.08 -2.49 -2.06
N LEU A 136 -9.31 -2.04 -1.91
CA LEU A 136 -10.38 -2.85 -1.34
C LEU A 136 -10.85 -3.85 -2.40
N LEU A 137 -10.78 -5.14 -2.08
CA LEU A 137 -11.26 -6.19 -2.97
C LEU A 137 -12.73 -6.51 -2.68
N ASP A 138 -13.10 -6.49 -1.39
CA ASP A 138 -14.47 -6.60 -0.89
C ASP A 138 -14.59 -5.98 0.52
N GLN A 139 -15.70 -6.25 1.24
CA GLN A 139 -15.93 -5.72 2.59
C GLN A 139 -15.00 -6.32 3.68
N GLY A 140 -14.42 -7.48 3.43
CA GLY A 140 -13.61 -8.26 4.34
C GLY A 140 -12.16 -8.46 3.88
N SER A 141 -11.79 -8.07 2.66
CA SER A 141 -10.46 -8.29 2.10
C SER A 141 -9.92 -7.07 1.35
N LEU A 142 -8.60 -6.90 1.46
CA LEU A 142 -7.85 -5.86 0.76
C LEU A 142 -6.50 -6.40 0.30
N SER A 143 -5.94 -5.78 -0.74
CA SER A 143 -4.56 -5.98 -1.17
C SER A 143 -3.84 -4.64 -1.20
N GLY A 144 -2.52 -4.67 -1.27
CA GLY A 144 -1.78 -3.42 -1.39
C GLY A 144 -0.29 -3.57 -1.55
N VAL A 145 0.32 -2.40 -1.69
CA VAL A 145 1.77 -2.23 -1.83
C VAL A 145 2.21 -1.15 -0.85
N ALA A 146 3.26 -1.44 -0.07
CA ALA A 146 3.94 -0.46 0.77
C ALA A 146 5.32 -0.18 0.17
N THR A 147 5.68 1.09 0.05
CA THR A 147 7.04 1.54 -0.22
C THR A 147 7.60 2.10 1.08
N LEU A 148 8.65 1.46 1.60
CA LEU A 148 9.46 2.01 2.68
C LEU A 148 10.66 2.72 2.09
N GLU A 149 10.84 3.98 2.49
CA GLU A 149 11.99 4.78 2.12
C GLU A 149 12.91 4.88 3.33
N MET A 150 14.19 4.53 3.15
CA MET A 150 15.24 4.67 4.15
C MET A 150 16.27 5.69 3.69
N ARG A 151 16.69 6.54 4.63
CA ARG A 151 17.60 7.66 4.42
C ARG A 151 18.57 7.77 5.59
N ASP A 152 19.65 8.51 5.34
CA ASP A 152 20.63 8.91 6.35
C ASP A 152 21.10 7.76 7.27
N PRO A 153 21.71 6.69 6.71
CA PRO A 153 22.24 5.59 7.50
C PRO A 153 23.38 6.09 8.41
N ARG A 154 23.27 5.81 9.70
CA ARG A 154 24.22 6.23 10.74
C ARG A 154 24.47 5.08 11.69
N GLY A 155 25.73 4.80 12.04
CA GLY A 155 26.03 3.70 12.97
C GLY A 155 27.48 3.27 12.99
N ASP A 156 27.68 1.99 13.34
CA ASP A 156 29.00 1.36 13.36
C ASP A 156 29.51 1.00 11.95
N ALA A 157 30.68 0.37 11.86
CA ALA A 157 31.32 0.01 10.59
C ALA A 157 30.52 -0.99 9.71
N ARG A 158 29.47 -1.63 10.25
CA ARG A 158 28.57 -2.52 9.50
C ARG A 158 27.39 -1.79 8.89
N CYS A 159 27.21 -0.50 9.19
CA CYS A 159 26.17 0.32 8.58
C CYS A 159 26.53 0.60 7.12
N PRO A 160 25.61 0.35 6.16
CA PRO A 160 25.87 0.60 4.75
C PRO A 160 25.86 2.11 4.47
N ILE A 161 26.98 2.78 4.75
CA ILE A 161 27.13 4.23 4.55
C ILE A 161 27.10 4.62 3.07
N ASP A 162 27.35 3.67 2.17
CA ASP A 162 27.26 3.84 0.72
C ASP A 162 25.85 3.50 0.16
N MET A 163 24.84 3.38 1.03
CA MET A 163 23.46 3.20 0.60
C MET A 163 23.03 4.40 -0.27
N PRO A 164 22.28 4.18 -1.37
CA PRO A 164 21.75 5.28 -2.16
C PRO A 164 20.94 6.25 -1.28
N ALA A 165 20.96 7.54 -1.65
CA ALA A 165 20.33 8.63 -0.89
C ALA A 165 18.85 8.36 -0.54
N THR A 166 18.17 7.57 -1.37
CA THR A 166 16.88 6.97 -1.09
C THR A 166 16.98 5.47 -1.35
N CYS A 167 16.88 4.69 -0.30
CA CYS A 167 16.72 3.25 -0.40
C CYS A 167 15.24 2.89 -0.29
N GLU A 168 14.69 2.24 -1.32
CA GLU A 168 13.30 1.78 -1.35
C GLU A 168 13.20 0.27 -1.14
N VAL A 169 12.36 -0.13 -0.19
CA VAL A 169 11.90 -1.52 -0.02
C VAL A 169 10.42 -1.58 -0.33
N ILE A 170 10.04 -2.46 -1.25
CA ILE A 170 8.64 -2.62 -1.64
C ILE A 170 8.09 -3.89 -0.99
N LEU A 171 6.98 -3.75 -0.28
CA LEU A 171 6.22 -4.87 0.28
C LEU A 171 4.92 -5.03 -0.49
N THR A 172 4.63 -6.25 -0.95
CA THR A 172 3.28 -6.63 -1.35
C THR A 172 2.61 -7.32 -0.18
N PHE A 173 1.34 -7.01 0.07
CA PHE A 173 0.59 -7.64 1.13
C PHE A 173 -0.87 -7.86 0.75
N GLU A 174 -1.47 -8.78 1.47
CA GLU A 174 -2.91 -9.03 1.51
C GLU A 174 -3.37 -8.83 2.94
N ALA A 175 -4.62 -8.45 3.14
CA ALA A 175 -5.19 -8.42 4.48
C ALA A 175 -6.64 -8.85 4.50
N THR A 176 -7.01 -9.48 5.61
CA THR A 176 -8.38 -9.91 5.88
C THR A 176 -8.88 -9.25 7.15
N ARG A 177 -10.17 -8.94 7.20
CA ARG A 177 -10.81 -8.32 8.36
C ARG A 177 -10.60 -9.22 9.58
N ALA A 178 -10.11 -8.63 10.67
CA ALA A 178 -9.96 -9.34 11.92
C ALA A 178 -11.34 -9.75 12.45
N VAL A 179 -11.47 -11.03 12.81
CA VAL A 179 -12.67 -11.52 13.51
C VAL A 179 -12.58 -11.03 14.96
N GLN A 180 -13.50 -10.16 15.36
CA GLN A 180 -13.65 -9.71 16.74
C GLN A 180 -14.35 -10.77 17.60
#